data_AF-A0A2U9C4A8-F1
#
_entry.id   AF-A0A2U9C4A8-F1
#
_cell.length_a   1.000
_cell.length_b   1.000
_cell.length_c   1.000
_cell.angle_alpha   90.00
_cell.angle_beta   90.00
_cell.angle_gamma   90.00
#
_symmetry.space_group_name_H-M   'P 1'
#
loop_
_entity.id
_entity.type
_entity.pdbx_description
1 polymer ?
#
loop_
_entity_poly.entity_id
_entity_poly.type
_entity_poly.pdbx_seq_one_letter_code
_entity_poly.pdbx_strand_id
1 'polypeptide(L)'
;MDHCGRDWMSALPERLWDVPLTDLAIPGSHDAMSYCLDVNSPLVRTESDSFRFLDGLFYCITRPAIFKWATTQDKSIEEQLSMGIRFFDLRVAHKPHDSSSDLYFTHVIYTHLTVLETLSSVAAWLESHPREVVILACSHFEGMDDRCHESFIFHLKELFGSKLCPRTESALTLRRLWASGYQVILTYDSQSAARHQQLWPDIPYHWANQPTAQGVISYLDRCKDQGRPEGFFISGLNLTAERYYIATNPWQSLRTLTMSNWECLTKWLERQVPGSEPRGLNIIAGDFVGTLPLCSLVISLNRKLVQENGSLINRWS
;
A
#
# COMPACT_ATOMS: atom_id res chain seq x y z
N MET A 1 18.47 -2.12 -16.45
CA MET A 1 17.42 -1.60 -15.56
C MET A 1 16.18 -1.51 -16.42
N ASP A 2 15.23 -2.43 -16.23
CA ASP A 2 14.04 -2.51 -17.09
C ASP A 2 13.18 -1.26 -16.91
N HIS A 3 12.98 -0.51 -17.98
CA HIS A 3 12.05 0.63 -18.08
C HIS A 3 10.56 0.23 -17.98
N CYS A 4 10.25 -0.96 -17.45
CA CYS A 4 8.93 -1.60 -17.57
C CYS A 4 7.92 -1.19 -16.47
N GLY A 5 8.37 -0.59 -15.37
CA GLY A 5 7.49 -0.31 -14.21
C GLY A 5 6.59 0.92 -14.35
N ARG A 6 6.98 1.93 -15.13
CA ARG A 6 6.27 3.23 -15.16
C ARG A 6 4.88 3.16 -15.76
N ASP A 7 4.71 2.38 -16.83
CA ASP A 7 3.48 2.30 -17.61
C ASP A 7 2.99 0.84 -17.74
N TRP A 8 3.20 0.04 -16.69
CA TRP A 8 3.03 -1.41 -16.77
C TRP A 8 1.57 -1.82 -17.03
N MET A 9 0.58 -1.08 -16.52
CA MET A 9 -0.83 -1.39 -16.76
C MET A 9 -1.17 -1.22 -18.23
N SER A 10 -0.68 -0.14 -18.85
CA SER A 10 -0.85 0.10 -20.28
C SER A 10 -0.05 -0.88 -21.17
N ALA A 11 1.02 -1.45 -20.64
CA ALA A 11 1.87 -2.44 -21.31
C ALA A 11 1.36 -3.90 -21.16
N LEU A 12 0.31 -4.14 -20.36
CA LEU A 12 -0.32 -5.46 -20.30
C LEU A 12 -0.88 -5.85 -21.69
N PRO A 13 -0.92 -7.16 -22.02
CA PRO A 13 -1.62 -7.63 -23.22
C PRO A 13 -3.07 -7.14 -23.24
N GLU A 14 -3.57 -6.72 -24.40
CA GLU A 14 -4.88 -6.08 -24.54
C GLU A 14 -6.03 -6.86 -23.90
N ARG A 15 -6.02 -8.20 -24.00
CA ARG A 15 -7.04 -9.05 -23.36
C ARG A 15 -7.12 -8.91 -21.83
N LEU A 16 -6.06 -8.45 -21.18
CA LEU A 16 -6.04 -8.20 -19.73
C LEU A 16 -6.61 -6.82 -19.39
N TRP A 17 -6.83 -5.93 -20.36
CA TRP A 17 -7.45 -4.63 -20.09
C TRP A 17 -8.93 -4.75 -19.74
N ASP A 18 -9.54 -5.87 -20.10
CA ASP A 18 -10.93 -6.21 -19.81
C ASP A 18 -11.08 -7.14 -18.60
N VAL A 19 -9.96 -7.55 -17.97
CA VAL A 19 -9.97 -8.27 -16.69
C VAL A 19 -10.25 -7.26 -15.55
N PRO A 20 -11.12 -7.59 -14.58
CA PRO A 20 -11.35 -6.74 -13.42
C PRO A 20 -10.04 -6.46 -12.67
N LEU A 21 -9.83 -5.22 -12.20
CA LEU A 21 -8.67 -4.84 -11.38
C LEU A 21 -8.58 -5.66 -10.10
N THR A 22 -9.71 -6.15 -9.59
CA THR A 22 -9.80 -7.06 -8.45
C THR A 22 -9.24 -8.45 -8.73
N ASP A 23 -9.01 -8.79 -10.00
CA ASP A 23 -8.48 -10.07 -10.46
C ASP A 23 -7.06 -9.95 -11.03
N LEU A 24 -6.53 -8.73 -11.13
CA LEU A 24 -5.13 -8.50 -11.48
C LEU A 24 -4.24 -8.60 -10.24
N ALA A 25 -2.99 -9.02 -10.44
CA ALA A 25 -1.93 -8.88 -9.45
C ALA A 25 -1.41 -7.43 -9.46
N ILE A 26 -1.55 -6.73 -8.34
CA ILE A 26 -1.20 -5.31 -8.21
C ILE A 26 -0.10 -5.14 -7.16
N PRO A 27 1.06 -4.55 -7.50
CA PRO A 27 2.11 -4.26 -6.51
C PRO A 27 1.68 -3.16 -5.54
N GLY A 28 1.85 -3.43 -4.24
CA GLY A 28 1.52 -2.52 -3.16
C GLY A 28 2.72 -2.17 -2.27
N SER A 29 2.65 -0.99 -1.66
CA SER A 29 3.65 -0.49 -0.71
C SER A 29 3.01 -0.33 0.67
N HIS A 30 3.51 -1.08 1.66
CA HIS A 30 3.09 -1.01 3.05
C HIS A 30 3.76 0.18 3.74
N ASP A 31 2.99 0.96 4.52
CA ASP A 31 3.44 2.21 5.16
C ASP A 31 4.24 3.08 4.18
N ALA A 32 3.64 3.39 3.02
CA ALA A 32 4.36 3.82 1.82
C ALA A 32 5.20 5.11 2.01
N MET A 33 4.85 5.92 3.01
CA MET A 33 5.46 7.21 3.29
C MET A 33 6.54 7.17 4.37
N SER A 34 6.87 5.99 4.90
CA SER A 34 7.87 5.84 5.96
C SER A 34 9.31 6.21 5.55
N TYR A 35 9.59 6.40 4.25
CA TYR A 35 10.88 6.88 3.75
C TYR A 35 11.21 8.32 4.21
N CYS A 36 10.19 9.11 4.57
CA CYS A 36 10.32 10.51 4.95
C CYS A 36 9.93 10.77 6.41
N LEU A 37 10.06 9.77 7.29
CA LEU A 37 9.85 9.96 8.73
C LEU A 37 10.81 11.02 9.28
N ASP A 38 10.27 11.92 10.09
CA ASP A 38 11.03 12.90 10.84
C ASP A 38 11.37 12.33 12.22
N VAL A 39 12.64 11.98 12.41
CA VAL A 39 13.16 11.43 13.66
C VAL A 39 12.89 12.35 14.87
N ASN A 40 12.72 13.65 14.63
CA ASN A 40 12.46 14.66 15.67
C ASN A 40 10.97 14.93 15.93
N SER A 41 10.08 14.34 15.13
CA SER A 41 8.64 14.50 15.34
C SER A 41 8.16 13.80 16.62
N PRO A 42 7.02 14.20 17.21
CA PRO A 42 6.48 13.49 18.37
C PRO A 42 6.11 12.03 18.05
N LEU A 43 5.95 11.20 19.08
CA LEU A 43 5.30 9.90 18.93
C LEU A 43 3.81 10.08 18.61
N VAL A 44 3.22 9.14 17.89
CA VAL A 44 1.78 9.14 17.61
C VAL A 44 0.93 9.08 18.89
N ARG A 45 -0.33 9.53 18.79
CA ARG A 45 -1.22 9.72 19.96
C ARG A 45 -1.64 8.39 20.57
N THR A 46 -1.67 7.33 19.78
CA THR A 46 -2.03 5.98 20.23
C THR A 46 -0.93 5.28 21.03
N GLU A 47 0.32 5.76 20.99
CA GLU A 47 1.40 5.15 21.77
C GLU A 47 1.16 5.25 23.29
N SER A 48 1.84 4.42 24.08
CA SER A 48 1.65 4.40 25.53
C SER A 48 2.39 5.55 26.22
N ASP A 49 1.82 6.11 27.30
CA ASP A 49 2.49 7.16 28.09
C ASP A 49 3.83 6.70 28.66
N SER A 50 3.94 5.42 29.01
CA SER A 50 5.19 4.80 29.41
C SER A 50 6.25 4.86 28.31
N PHE A 51 5.86 4.70 27.04
CA PHE A 51 6.78 4.77 25.91
C PHE A 51 7.17 6.22 25.61
N ARG A 52 6.23 7.17 25.69
CA ARG A 52 6.54 8.60 25.61
C ARG A 52 7.49 9.06 26.70
N PHE A 53 7.27 8.61 27.94
CA PHE A 53 8.15 8.93 29.05
C PHE A 53 9.55 8.34 28.84
N LEU A 54 9.65 7.08 28.40
CA LEU A 54 10.91 6.45 28.06
C LEU A 54 11.64 7.21 26.94
N ASP A 55 10.92 7.58 25.89
CA ASP A 55 11.46 8.35 24.76
C ASP A 55 11.95 9.73 25.19
N GLY A 56 11.25 10.40 26.11
CA GLY A 56 11.70 11.68 26.68
C GLY A 56 12.98 11.56 27.50
N LEU A 57 13.14 10.48 28.28
CA LEU A 57 14.34 10.26 29.10
C LEU A 57 15.55 9.76 28.31
N PHE A 58 15.31 8.90 27.30
CA PHE A 58 16.35 8.17 26.58
C PHE A 58 16.30 8.44 25.07
N TYR A 59 15.97 9.67 24.68
CA TYR A 59 15.79 10.10 23.30
C TYR A 59 16.92 9.66 22.35
N CYS A 60 18.17 9.79 22.77
CA CYS A 60 19.34 9.41 21.97
C CYS A 60 19.46 7.90 21.70
N ILE A 61 18.74 7.06 22.45
CA ILE A 61 18.70 5.61 22.30
C ILE A 61 17.40 5.18 21.62
N THR A 62 16.26 5.70 22.06
CA THR A 62 14.94 5.34 21.55
C THR A 62 14.75 5.79 20.10
N ARG A 63 15.19 7.00 19.73
CA ARG A 63 14.96 7.53 18.39
C ARG A 63 15.68 6.79 17.27
N PRO A 64 16.98 6.44 17.39
CA PRO A 64 17.60 5.55 16.42
C PRO A 64 16.89 4.20 16.30
N ALA A 65 16.43 3.62 17.41
CA ALA A 65 15.70 2.36 17.40
C ALA A 65 14.34 2.49 16.72
N ILE A 66 13.54 3.50 17.07
CA ILE A 66 12.25 3.81 16.45
C ILE A 66 12.44 3.97 14.95
N PHE A 67 13.36 4.85 14.53
CA PHE A 67 13.59 5.13 13.11
C PHE A 67 13.96 3.85 12.34
N LYS A 68 14.85 3.02 12.93
CA LYS A 68 15.33 1.76 12.35
C LYS A 68 14.22 0.70 12.19
N TRP A 69 13.21 0.72 13.04
CA TRP A 69 12.10 -0.27 13.03
C TRP A 69 10.81 0.25 12.42
N ALA A 70 10.60 1.57 12.37
CA ALA A 70 9.45 2.22 11.74
C ALA A 70 9.67 2.49 10.24
N THR A 71 10.90 2.56 9.76
CA THR A 71 11.15 2.73 8.32
C THR A 71 10.83 1.45 7.57
N THR A 72 9.83 1.48 6.70
CA THR A 72 9.41 0.37 5.82
C THR A 72 9.79 0.61 4.35
N GLN A 73 10.01 1.86 3.93
CA GLN A 73 10.37 2.22 2.56
C GLN A 73 11.63 3.10 2.54
N ASP A 74 12.39 3.03 1.45
CA ASP A 74 13.60 3.83 1.19
C ASP A 74 13.52 4.63 -0.12
N LYS A 75 12.32 4.71 -0.70
CA LYS A 75 12.03 5.37 -1.98
C LYS A 75 10.90 6.38 -1.84
N SER A 76 11.01 7.48 -2.56
CA SER A 76 9.94 8.48 -2.62
C SER A 76 8.67 7.90 -3.25
N ILE A 77 7.53 8.55 -3.05
CA ILE A 77 6.27 8.08 -3.66
C ILE A 77 6.35 8.06 -5.20
N GLU A 78 7.06 9.03 -5.79
CA GLU A 78 7.28 9.14 -7.24
C GLU A 78 8.21 8.03 -7.77
N GLU A 79 9.25 7.69 -6.99
CA GLU A 79 10.11 6.55 -7.29
C GLU A 79 9.31 5.24 -7.20
N GLN A 80 8.51 5.06 -6.14
CA GLN A 80 7.65 3.88 -5.96
C GLN A 80 6.65 3.73 -7.14
N LEU A 81 5.98 4.82 -7.54
CA LEU A 81 5.13 4.86 -8.74
C LEU A 81 5.90 4.43 -9.99
N SER A 82 7.10 4.98 -10.17
CA SER A 82 7.95 4.71 -11.33
C SER A 82 8.46 3.26 -11.39
N MET A 83 8.53 2.59 -10.23
CA MET A 83 8.90 1.19 -10.12
C MET A 83 7.74 0.22 -10.39
N GLY A 84 6.51 0.72 -10.35
CA GLY A 84 5.30 -0.04 -10.67
C GLY A 84 4.32 -0.22 -9.51
N ILE A 85 4.56 0.40 -8.35
CA ILE A 85 3.58 0.41 -7.25
C ILE A 85 2.31 1.13 -7.72
N ARG A 86 1.17 0.49 -7.48
CA ARG A 86 -0.16 1.05 -7.77
C ARG A 86 -1.10 0.95 -6.58
N PHE A 87 -0.71 0.33 -5.47
CA PHE A 87 -1.41 0.40 -4.20
C PHE A 87 -0.51 1.05 -3.14
N PHE A 88 -1.04 2.04 -2.42
CA PHE A 88 -0.31 2.76 -1.38
C PHE A 88 -1.10 2.71 -0.07
N ASP A 89 -0.51 2.12 0.97
CA ASP A 89 -0.99 2.21 2.36
C ASP A 89 -0.57 3.57 2.94
N LEU A 90 -1.56 4.43 3.18
CA LEU A 90 -1.38 5.82 3.60
C LEU A 90 -2.03 6.04 4.98
N ARG A 91 -1.23 5.91 6.04
CA ARG A 91 -1.65 6.22 7.42
C ARG A 91 -1.56 7.72 7.65
N VAL A 92 -2.68 8.38 7.93
CA VAL A 92 -2.79 9.85 7.94
C VAL A 92 -3.09 10.37 9.34
N ALA A 93 -2.40 11.41 9.78
CA ALA A 93 -2.64 11.99 11.10
C ALA A 93 -2.36 13.49 11.19
N HIS A 94 -2.99 14.13 12.18
CA HIS A 94 -2.66 15.48 12.62
C HIS A 94 -1.69 15.44 13.81
N LYS A 95 -0.59 16.19 13.71
CA LYS A 95 0.47 16.23 14.73
C LYS A 95 -0.06 16.83 16.05
N PRO A 96 0.30 16.26 17.22
CA PRO A 96 0.00 16.88 18.51
C PRO A 96 0.63 18.27 18.59
N HIS A 97 -0.13 19.24 19.11
CA HIS A 97 0.32 20.64 19.29
C HIS A 97 0.70 21.39 18.01
N ASP A 98 0.38 20.84 16.84
CA ASP A 98 0.51 21.56 15.59
C ASP A 98 -0.64 22.56 15.46
N SER A 99 -0.31 23.84 15.35
CA SER A 99 -1.29 24.91 15.18
C SER A 99 -1.79 25.06 13.74
N SER A 100 -1.13 24.41 12.79
CA SER A 100 -1.59 24.33 11.40
C SER A 100 -2.74 23.33 11.25
N SER A 101 -3.39 23.36 10.08
CA SER A 101 -4.33 22.32 9.66
C SER A 101 -3.66 21.20 8.86
N ASP A 102 -2.33 21.12 8.88
CA ASP A 102 -1.59 20.20 8.03
C ASP A 102 -1.73 18.76 8.52
N LEU A 103 -1.87 17.86 7.55
CA LEU A 103 -1.88 16.42 7.79
C LEU A 103 -0.54 15.84 7.36
N TYR A 104 -0.10 14.83 8.09
CA TYR A 104 1.15 14.11 7.87
C TYR A 104 0.87 12.62 7.76
N PHE A 105 1.84 11.87 7.22
CA PHE A 105 1.78 10.42 7.32
C PHE A 105 2.48 9.95 8.59
N THR A 106 2.14 8.74 9.05
CA THR A 106 2.67 8.22 10.31
C THR A 106 3.00 6.74 10.31
N HIS A 107 4.10 6.41 10.98
CA HIS A 107 4.36 5.07 11.49
C HIS A 107 5.22 5.21 12.75
N VAL A 108 4.58 5.08 13.94
CA VAL A 108 5.15 5.40 15.28
C VAL A 108 5.49 6.89 15.50
N ILE A 109 6.07 7.53 14.50
CA ILE A 109 6.40 8.96 14.40
C ILE A 109 5.84 9.52 13.08
N TYR A 110 5.97 10.82 12.86
CA TYR A 110 5.38 11.52 11.71
C TYR A 110 6.38 11.79 10.60
N THR A 111 5.88 12.02 9.39
CA THR A 111 6.68 12.50 8.26
C THR A 111 6.99 14.00 8.35
N HIS A 112 8.06 14.43 7.67
CA HIS A 112 8.30 15.86 7.44
C HIS A 112 7.47 16.40 6.27
N LEU A 113 7.21 15.58 5.25
CA LEU A 113 6.30 15.92 4.14
C LEU A 113 4.85 15.88 4.58
N THR A 114 4.05 16.80 4.05
CA THR A 114 2.59 16.83 4.30
C THR A 114 1.86 15.91 3.33
N VAL A 115 0.64 15.52 3.70
CA VAL A 115 -0.23 14.65 2.90
C VAL A 115 -0.60 15.31 1.59
N LEU A 116 -1.05 16.58 1.62
CA LEU A 116 -1.50 17.27 0.41
C LEU A 116 -0.35 17.56 -0.57
N GLU A 117 0.84 17.90 -0.08
CA GLU A 117 2.05 18.05 -0.90
C GLU A 117 2.37 16.73 -1.62
N THR A 118 2.40 15.63 -0.88
CA THR A 118 2.69 14.30 -1.42
C THR A 118 1.65 13.86 -2.45
N LEU A 119 0.36 14.03 -2.16
CA LEU A 119 -0.69 13.64 -3.09
C LEU A 119 -0.72 14.55 -4.33
N SER A 120 -0.25 15.79 -4.23
CA SER A 120 -0.06 16.67 -5.38
C SER A 120 1.03 16.13 -6.32
N SER A 121 2.12 15.59 -5.79
CA SER A 121 3.12 14.86 -6.58
C SER A 121 2.53 13.63 -7.28
N VAL A 122 1.64 12.87 -6.61
CA VAL A 122 0.93 11.74 -7.25
C VAL A 122 0.05 12.23 -8.40
N ALA A 123 -0.74 13.28 -8.18
CA ALA A 123 -1.61 13.87 -9.20
C ALA A 123 -0.79 14.33 -10.43
N ALA A 124 0.33 15.03 -10.20
CA ALA A 124 1.24 15.45 -11.26
C ALA A 124 1.85 14.28 -12.02
N TRP A 125 2.24 13.21 -11.33
CA TRP A 125 2.75 11.99 -11.97
C TRP A 125 1.69 11.36 -12.89
N LEU A 126 0.43 11.29 -12.44
CA LEU A 126 -0.69 10.73 -13.22
C LEU A 126 -0.99 11.51 -14.50
N GLU A 127 -0.75 12.82 -14.56
CA GLU A 127 -0.88 13.60 -15.81
C GLU A 127 0.06 13.11 -16.90
N SER A 128 1.25 12.65 -16.52
CA SER A 128 2.24 12.10 -17.46
C SER A 128 2.04 10.62 -17.78
N HIS A 129 1.17 9.92 -17.06
CA HIS A 129 0.90 8.47 -17.21
C HIS A 129 -0.62 8.21 -17.27
N PRO A 130 -1.32 8.70 -18.33
CA PRO A 130 -2.79 8.74 -18.39
C PRO A 130 -3.48 7.36 -18.41
N ARG A 131 -2.72 6.28 -18.63
CA ARG A 131 -3.22 4.89 -18.65
C ARG A 131 -2.83 4.09 -17.40
N GLU A 132 -2.35 4.76 -16.37
CA GLU A 132 -2.06 4.12 -15.08
C GLU A 132 -3.13 4.49 -14.07
N VAL A 133 -3.49 3.52 -13.24
CA VAL A 133 -4.52 3.65 -12.19
C VAL A 133 -3.90 3.33 -10.84
N VAL A 134 -4.04 4.24 -9.88
CA VAL A 134 -3.54 4.08 -8.51
C VAL A 134 -4.68 3.85 -7.52
N ILE A 135 -4.39 3.07 -6.49
CA ILE A 135 -5.23 2.81 -5.33
C ILE A 135 -4.55 3.47 -4.14
N LEU A 136 -5.17 4.52 -3.60
CA LEU A 136 -4.66 5.28 -2.46
C LEU A 136 -5.51 4.94 -1.25
N ALA A 137 -4.94 4.27 -0.26
CA ALA A 137 -5.66 3.80 0.91
C ALA A 137 -5.40 4.69 2.12
N CYS A 138 -6.26 5.69 2.34
CA CYS A 138 -6.19 6.57 3.51
C CYS A 138 -6.82 5.88 4.72
N SER A 139 -6.02 5.58 5.73
CA SER A 139 -6.45 4.81 6.89
C SER A 139 -5.74 5.23 8.18
N HIS A 140 -6.02 4.52 9.28
CA HIS A 140 -5.36 4.69 10.58
C HIS A 140 -5.32 6.15 11.04
N PHE A 141 -6.46 6.83 10.90
CA PHE A 141 -6.54 8.26 11.18
C PHE A 141 -6.27 8.57 12.66
N GLU A 142 -5.34 9.48 12.93
CA GLU A 142 -5.06 9.96 14.29
C GLU A 142 -5.15 11.47 14.42
N GLY A 143 -5.76 11.94 15.51
CA GLY A 143 -5.83 13.36 15.83
C GLY A 143 -6.76 14.18 14.93
N MET A 144 -7.64 13.53 14.16
CA MET A 144 -8.60 14.18 13.27
C MET A 144 -10.00 14.18 13.89
N ASP A 145 -10.64 15.36 13.93
CA ASP A 145 -12.07 15.48 14.24
C ASP A 145 -12.91 15.39 12.94
N ASP A 146 -14.24 15.33 13.05
CA ASP A 146 -15.14 15.23 11.89
C ASP A 146 -14.95 16.39 10.90
N ARG A 147 -14.64 17.61 11.39
CA ARG A 147 -14.39 18.77 10.53
C ARG A 147 -13.08 18.62 9.76
N CYS A 148 -12.05 18.09 10.41
CA CYS A 148 -10.78 17.77 9.79
C CYS A 148 -10.95 16.71 8.70
N HIS A 149 -11.71 15.64 8.96
CA HIS A 149 -12.06 14.64 7.95
C HIS A 149 -12.76 15.25 6.74
N GLU A 150 -13.79 16.08 6.95
CA GLU A 150 -14.53 16.69 5.84
C GLU A 150 -13.70 17.69 5.03
N SER A 151 -12.86 18.48 5.71
CA SER A 151 -11.89 19.36 5.05
C SER A 151 -10.90 18.54 4.21
N PHE A 152 -10.37 17.44 4.76
CA PHE A 152 -9.45 16.59 4.01
C PHE A 152 -10.11 15.95 2.79
N ILE A 153 -11.32 15.41 2.95
CA ILE A 153 -12.10 14.82 1.84
C ILE A 153 -12.37 15.88 0.76
N PHE A 154 -12.70 17.12 1.14
CA PHE A 154 -12.86 18.21 0.19
C PHE A 154 -11.58 18.44 -0.62
N HIS A 155 -10.42 18.55 0.03
CA HIS A 155 -9.13 18.73 -0.66
C HIS A 155 -8.78 17.55 -1.58
N LEU A 156 -9.05 16.31 -1.16
CA LEU A 156 -8.84 15.12 -2.01
C LEU A 156 -9.68 15.17 -3.28
N LYS A 157 -10.93 15.63 -3.18
CA LYS A 157 -11.84 15.77 -4.32
C LYS A 157 -11.42 16.90 -5.26
N GLU A 158 -10.98 18.03 -4.72
CA GLU A 158 -10.45 19.13 -5.52
C GLU A 158 -9.17 18.71 -6.25
N LEU A 159 -8.28 18.00 -5.56
CA LEU A 159 -6.97 17.61 -6.10
C LEU A 159 -7.08 16.61 -7.24
N PHE A 160 -7.86 15.54 -7.08
CA PHE A 160 -7.97 14.49 -8.09
C PHE A 160 -9.14 14.72 -9.07
N GLY A 161 -10.15 15.49 -8.68
CA GLY A 161 -11.25 15.89 -9.55
C GLY A 161 -11.90 14.71 -10.28
N SER A 162 -11.97 14.82 -11.61
CA SER A 162 -12.56 13.80 -12.49
C SER A 162 -11.74 12.51 -12.58
N LYS A 163 -10.51 12.46 -12.05
CA LYS A 163 -9.70 11.24 -12.02
C LYS A 163 -10.19 10.24 -10.96
N LEU A 164 -11.01 10.68 -10.00
CA LEU A 164 -11.58 9.80 -8.97
C LEU A 164 -12.61 8.85 -9.57
N CYS A 165 -12.35 7.54 -9.43
CA CYS A 165 -13.31 6.49 -9.76
C CYS A 165 -14.35 6.37 -8.64
N PRO A 166 -15.65 6.59 -8.91
CA PRO A 166 -16.68 6.44 -7.89
C PRO A 166 -16.97 4.97 -7.57
N ARG A 167 -17.35 4.68 -6.33
CA ARG A 167 -17.69 3.31 -5.89
C ARG A 167 -18.91 2.70 -6.59
N THR A 168 -19.67 3.52 -7.31
CA THR A 168 -20.80 3.09 -8.13
C THR A 168 -20.39 2.57 -9.51
N GLU A 169 -19.11 2.70 -9.90
CA GLU A 169 -18.61 2.12 -11.14
C GLU A 169 -18.61 0.59 -11.04
N SER A 170 -19.48 -0.04 -11.83
CA SER A 170 -19.70 -1.48 -11.79
C SER A 170 -18.62 -2.29 -12.50
N ALA A 171 -17.90 -1.68 -13.45
CA ALA A 171 -16.90 -2.35 -14.28
C ALA A 171 -15.50 -1.76 -14.01
N LEU A 172 -14.82 -2.32 -13.02
CA LEU A 172 -13.43 -1.95 -12.69
C LEU A 172 -12.42 -2.61 -13.62
N THR A 173 -12.51 -2.39 -14.94
CA THR A 173 -11.50 -2.86 -15.90
C THR A 173 -10.62 -1.70 -16.34
N LEU A 174 -9.36 -1.96 -16.70
CA LEU A 174 -8.46 -0.91 -17.18
C LEU A 174 -9.06 -0.14 -18.36
N ARG A 175 -9.63 -0.85 -19.34
CA ARG A 175 -10.27 -0.24 -20.50
C ARG A 175 -11.39 0.72 -20.11
N ARG A 176 -12.24 0.31 -19.15
CA ARG A 176 -13.37 1.12 -18.69
C ARG A 176 -12.92 2.36 -17.92
N LEU A 177 -11.91 2.21 -17.05
CA LEU A 177 -11.34 3.31 -16.29
C LEU A 177 -10.71 4.35 -17.21
N TRP A 178 -9.89 3.93 -18.18
CA TRP A 178 -9.29 4.84 -19.16
C TRP A 178 -10.33 5.56 -20.02
N ALA A 179 -11.35 4.85 -20.50
CA ALA A 179 -12.43 5.44 -21.29
C ALA A 179 -13.22 6.50 -20.51
N SER A 180 -13.27 6.37 -19.18
CA SER A 180 -13.96 7.31 -18.29
C SER A 180 -13.03 8.40 -17.74
N GLY A 181 -11.73 8.35 -18.03
CA GLY A 181 -10.73 9.28 -17.49
C GLY A 181 -10.40 9.05 -16.01
N TYR A 182 -10.79 7.89 -15.45
CA TYR A 182 -10.49 7.55 -14.06
C TYR A 182 -9.06 7.01 -13.91
N GLN A 183 -8.34 7.52 -12.91
CA GLN A 183 -6.98 7.10 -12.58
C GLN A 183 -6.79 6.84 -11.08
N VAL A 184 -7.75 7.21 -10.22
CA VAL A 184 -7.58 7.12 -8.76
C VAL A 184 -8.76 6.39 -8.14
N ILE A 185 -8.48 5.27 -7.48
CA ILE A 185 -9.39 4.62 -6.55
C ILE A 185 -8.93 5.04 -5.15
N LEU A 186 -9.74 5.83 -4.46
CA LEU A 186 -9.39 6.40 -3.16
C LEU A 186 -10.24 5.73 -2.08
N THR A 187 -9.60 4.94 -1.20
CA THR A 187 -10.28 4.33 -0.05
C THR A 187 -10.05 5.19 1.19
N TYR A 188 -11.06 5.23 2.07
CA TYR A 188 -11.04 6.11 3.23
C TYR A 188 -11.71 5.45 4.42
N ASP A 189 -10.91 5.05 5.42
CA ASP A 189 -11.35 4.32 6.61
C ASP A 189 -11.95 5.24 7.69
N SER A 190 -13.09 5.88 7.38
CA SER A 190 -13.85 6.70 8.34
C SER A 190 -15.31 6.79 7.91
N GLN A 191 -16.22 6.86 8.89
CA GLN A 191 -17.66 7.03 8.64
C GLN A 191 -17.96 8.33 7.88
N SER A 192 -17.10 9.35 7.99
CA SER A 192 -17.20 10.60 7.23
C SER A 192 -17.27 10.35 5.72
N ALA A 193 -16.64 9.28 5.23
CA ALA A 193 -16.63 8.91 3.81
C ALA A 193 -17.97 8.34 3.31
N ALA A 194 -18.88 7.90 4.19
CA ALA A 194 -20.10 7.18 3.80
C ALA A 194 -21.00 7.95 2.83
N ARG A 195 -21.01 9.29 2.95
CA ARG A 195 -21.79 10.21 2.10
C ARG A 195 -21.11 10.63 0.80
N HIS A 196 -19.84 10.25 0.60
CA HIS A 196 -19.05 10.65 -0.57
C HIS A 196 -18.89 9.46 -1.52
N GLN A 197 -19.67 9.43 -2.62
CA GLN A 197 -19.68 8.31 -3.57
C GLN A 197 -18.34 8.12 -4.31
N GLN A 198 -17.49 9.16 -4.34
CA GLN A 198 -16.14 9.11 -4.90
C GLN A 198 -15.15 8.33 -4.02
N LEU A 199 -15.49 8.06 -2.76
CA LEU A 199 -14.64 7.36 -1.81
C LEU A 199 -15.09 5.92 -1.63
N TRP A 200 -14.13 5.01 -1.69
CA TRP A 200 -14.32 3.58 -1.51
C TRP A 200 -14.25 3.22 -0.02
N PRO A 201 -14.96 2.17 0.41
CA PRO A 201 -14.75 1.59 1.73
C PRO A 201 -13.32 1.08 1.88
N ASP A 202 -12.91 0.83 3.11
CA ASP A 202 -11.60 0.24 3.39
C ASP A 202 -11.39 -1.12 2.69
N ILE A 203 -10.14 -1.43 2.38
CA ILE A 203 -9.75 -2.67 1.70
C ILE A 203 -9.23 -3.66 2.75
N PRO A 204 -9.81 -4.88 2.83
CA PRO A 204 -9.32 -5.91 3.74
C PRO A 204 -7.82 -6.19 3.55
N TYR A 205 -7.07 -6.05 4.65
CA TYR A 205 -5.63 -6.30 4.68
C TYR A 205 -5.34 -7.60 5.44
N HIS A 206 -4.88 -8.64 4.73
CA HIS A 206 -4.36 -9.86 5.34
C HIS A 206 -2.96 -9.61 5.89
N TRP A 207 -2.90 -9.15 7.14
CA TRP A 207 -1.67 -8.86 7.87
C TRP A 207 -1.33 -10.01 8.82
N ALA A 208 -0.22 -10.69 8.55
CA ALA A 208 0.18 -11.86 9.32
C ALA A 208 0.62 -11.53 10.76
N ASN A 209 1.18 -10.33 10.96
CA ASN A 209 1.83 -9.92 12.21
C ASN A 209 2.85 -10.99 12.70
N GLN A 210 3.84 -11.31 11.86
CA GLN A 210 4.83 -12.36 12.12
C GLN A 210 6.26 -11.86 11.85
N PRO A 211 7.26 -12.27 12.66
CA PRO A 211 8.66 -11.89 12.46
C PRO A 211 9.42 -12.81 11.50
N THR A 212 8.76 -13.78 10.86
CA THR A 212 9.40 -14.76 9.96
C THR A 212 8.61 -14.96 8.68
N ALA A 213 9.31 -15.21 7.57
CA ALA A 213 8.69 -15.56 6.30
C ALA A 213 7.75 -16.75 6.41
N GLN A 214 8.16 -17.79 7.15
CA GLN A 214 7.35 -18.99 7.32
C GLN A 214 6.03 -18.70 8.04
N GLY A 215 6.05 -17.83 9.05
CA GLY A 215 4.86 -17.35 9.75
C GLY A 215 3.92 -16.59 8.81
N VAL A 216 4.47 -15.65 8.03
CA VAL A 216 3.72 -14.88 7.01
C VAL A 216 3.07 -15.81 5.99
N ILE A 217 3.86 -16.71 5.39
CA ILE A 217 3.39 -17.68 4.39
C ILE A 217 2.28 -18.57 4.96
N SER A 218 2.48 -19.12 6.16
CA SER A 218 1.50 -20.00 6.78
C SER A 218 0.19 -19.28 7.07
N TYR A 219 0.24 -17.99 7.43
CA TYR A 219 -0.94 -17.16 7.60
C TYR A 219 -1.65 -16.90 6.26
N LEU A 220 -0.92 -16.46 5.23
CA LEU A 220 -1.52 -16.15 3.93
C LEU A 220 -2.10 -17.39 3.24
N ASP A 221 -1.49 -18.56 3.39
CA ASP A 221 -2.05 -19.81 2.86
C ASP A 221 -3.35 -20.20 3.60
N ARG A 222 -3.45 -19.99 4.92
CA ARG A 222 -4.73 -20.16 5.64
C ARG A 222 -5.82 -19.21 5.16
N CYS A 223 -5.47 -17.94 4.91
CA CYS A 223 -6.43 -16.98 4.34
C CYS A 223 -6.92 -17.45 2.96
N LYS A 224 -6.02 -17.95 2.10
CA LYS A 224 -6.40 -18.52 0.80
C LYS A 224 -7.29 -19.74 0.92
N ASP A 225 -7.09 -20.58 1.94
CA ASP A 225 -7.94 -21.75 2.19
C ASP A 225 -9.35 -21.36 2.68
N GLN A 226 -9.52 -20.17 3.27
CA GLN A 226 -10.82 -19.62 3.66
C GLN A 226 -11.58 -18.94 2.52
N GLY A 227 -10.91 -18.75 1.37
CA GLY A 227 -11.46 -18.05 0.20
C GLY A 227 -11.09 -16.57 0.17
N ARG A 228 -11.07 -16.00 -1.04
CA ARG A 228 -10.78 -14.59 -1.26
C ARG A 228 -11.96 -13.69 -0.86
N PRO A 229 -11.70 -12.50 -0.28
CA PRO A 229 -12.71 -11.46 -0.10
C PRO A 229 -13.34 -11.01 -1.43
N GLU A 230 -14.56 -10.49 -1.36
CA GLU A 230 -15.18 -9.77 -2.48
C GLU A 230 -14.46 -8.43 -2.72
N GLY A 231 -14.23 -8.10 -4.00
CA GLY A 231 -13.56 -6.86 -4.37
C GLY A 231 -12.04 -6.90 -4.20
N PHE A 232 -11.47 -5.73 -3.87
CA PHE A 232 -10.04 -5.59 -3.59
C PHE A 232 -9.71 -6.23 -2.24
N PHE A 233 -8.52 -6.81 -2.14
CA PHE A 233 -7.94 -7.23 -0.87
C PHE A 233 -6.42 -7.29 -0.98
N ILE A 234 -5.74 -7.15 0.15
CA ILE A 234 -4.29 -7.05 0.22
C ILE A 234 -3.71 -8.27 0.91
N SER A 235 -2.70 -8.87 0.30
CA SER A 235 -1.82 -9.87 0.93
C SER A 235 -0.51 -9.20 1.33
N GLY A 236 -0.32 -8.98 2.63
CA GLY A 236 0.88 -8.34 3.17
C GLY A 236 2.04 -9.31 3.32
N LEU A 237 3.14 -9.04 2.61
CA LEU A 237 4.42 -9.71 2.80
C LEU A 237 5.30 -9.04 3.86
N ASN A 238 4.83 -7.94 4.45
CA ASN A 238 5.52 -7.20 5.49
C ASN A 238 5.68 -8.05 6.76
N LEU A 239 6.89 -8.09 7.30
CA LEU A 239 7.19 -8.74 8.57
C LEU A 239 6.95 -7.75 9.70
N THR A 240 6.70 -8.26 10.91
CA THR A 240 6.52 -7.41 12.10
C THR A 240 7.39 -7.93 13.23
N ALA A 241 8.04 -7.01 13.94
CA ALA A 241 8.80 -7.32 15.14
C ALA A 241 8.10 -6.71 16.36
N GLU A 242 7.80 -7.55 17.34
CA GLU A 242 7.28 -7.09 18.63
C GLU A 242 8.36 -6.40 19.47
N ARG A 243 7.94 -5.63 20.48
CA ARG A 243 8.85 -4.84 21.34
C ARG A 243 9.94 -5.69 21.99
N TYR A 244 9.62 -6.91 22.41
CA TYR A 244 10.61 -7.83 22.99
C TYR A 244 11.67 -8.26 21.97
N TYR A 245 11.27 -8.58 20.75
CA TYR A 245 12.18 -8.90 19.64
C TYR A 245 13.10 -7.73 19.34
N ILE A 246 12.54 -6.51 19.25
CA ILE A 246 13.30 -5.28 19.01
C ILE A 246 14.36 -5.06 20.09
N ALA A 247 13.97 -5.19 21.37
CA ALA A 247 14.88 -4.98 22.50
C ALA A 247 16.02 -6.01 22.56
N THR A 248 15.78 -7.24 22.12
CA THR A 248 16.77 -8.33 22.13
C THR A 248 17.63 -8.40 20.86
N ASN A 249 17.29 -7.66 19.80
CA ASN A 249 18.00 -7.65 18.52
C ASN A 249 18.48 -6.24 18.11
N PRO A 250 19.32 -5.57 18.93
CA PRO A 250 19.71 -4.17 18.70
C PRO A 250 20.48 -3.95 17.38
N TRP A 251 21.17 -4.98 16.89
CA TRP A 251 21.92 -4.94 15.64
C TRP A 251 21.03 -5.11 14.40
N GLN A 252 19.79 -5.58 14.53
CA GLN A 252 18.84 -5.73 13.43
C GLN A 252 17.94 -4.50 13.25
N SER A 253 17.48 -4.30 12.02
CA SER A 253 16.41 -3.39 11.62
C SER A 253 15.26 -4.16 10.97
N LEU A 254 14.14 -3.48 10.75
CA LEU A 254 13.09 -4.00 9.88
C LEU A 254 13.67 -4.32 8.49
N ARG A 255 14.55 -3.45 7.96
CA ARG A 255 15.26 -3.70 6.69
C ARG A 255 16.02 -5.01 6.71
N THR A 256 16.90 -5.26 7.69
CA THR A 256 17.67 -6.51 7.72
C THR A 256 16.79 -7.73 7.94
N LEU A 257 15.69 -7.58 8.69
CA LEU A 257 14.72 -8.65 8.92
C LEU A 257 13.99 -9.02 7.63
N THR A 258 13.52 -8.03 6.87
CA THR A 258 12.85 -8.25 5.59
C THR A 258 13.81 -8.87 4.57
N MET A 259 15.03 -8.33 4.45
CA MET A 259 16.02 -8.84 3.49
C MET A 259 16.44 -10.29 3.78
N SER A 260 16.63 -10.66 5.05
CA SER A 260 17.01 -12.03 5.42
C SER A 260 15.90 -13.07 5.18
N ASN A 261 14.65 -12.61 5.12
CA ASN A 261 13.47 -13.45 4.88
C ASN A 261 13.00 -13.44 3.41
N TRP A 262 13.54 -12.54 2.59
CA TRP A 262 13.06 -12.29 1.23
C TRP A 262 13.17 -13.51 0.31
N GLU A 263 14.23 -14.31 0.41
CA GLU A 263 14.39 -15.50 -0.45
C GLU A 263 13.22 -16.49 -0.26
N CYS A 264 12.77 -16.67 0.98
CA CYS A 264 11.65 -17.55 1.30
C CYS A 264 10.32 -16.98 0.78
N LEU A 265 10.09 -15.68 1.02
CA LEU A 265 8.89 -14.98 0.52
C LEU A 265 8.81 -14.96 -1.00
N THR A 266 9.94 -14.77 -1.69
CA THR A 266 10.03 -14.77 -3.16
C THR A 266 9.59 -16.12 -3.74
N LYS A 267 10.08 -17.24 -3.19
CA LYS A 267 9.69 -18.59 -3.62
C LYS A 267 8.20 -18.84 -3.46
N TRP A 268 7.58 -18.27 -2.42
CA TRP A 268 6.12 -18.33 -2.27
C TRP A 268 5.43 -17.45 -3.30
N LEU A 269 5.85 -16.19 -3.46
CA LEU A 269 5.26 -15.21 -4.36
C LEU A 269 5.24 -15.70 -5.83
N GLU A 270 6.35 -16.27 -6.30
CA GLU A 270 6.46 -16.80 -7.68
C GLU A 270 5.45 -17.91 -7.99
N ARG A 271 4.95 -18.61 -6.97
CA ARG A 271 3.97 -19.71 -7.13
C ARG A 271 2.52 -19.23 -7.17
N GLN A 272 2.26 -17.96 -6.83
CA GLN A 272 0.91 -17.46 -6.73
C GLN A 272 0.28 -17.22 -8.10
N VAL A 273 -1.06 -17.19 -8.14
CA VAL A 273 -1.85 -16.95 -9.35
C VAL A 273 -2.90 -15.88 -8.99
N PRO A 274 -2.99 -14.77 -9.74
CA PRO A 274 -4.09 -13.84 -9.59
C PRO A 274 -5.33 -14.34 -10.34
N GLY A 275 -6.50 -13.78 -10.06
CA GLY A 275 -7.74 -14.14 -10.78
C GLY A 275 -8.93 -14.36 -9.84
N SER A 276 -10.10 -14.59 -10.43
CA SER A 276 -11.39 -14.73 -9.73
C SER A 276 -11.53 -16.01 -8.90
N GLU A 277 -10.61 -16.97 -9.04
CA GLU A 277 -10.65 -18.24 -8.31
C GLU A 277 -10.56 -18.03 -6.79
N PRO A 278 -11.13 -18.92 -5.95
CA PRO A 278 -11.16 -18.75 -4.49
C PRO A 278 -9.79 -18.54 -3.84
N ARG A 279 -8.72 -19.11 -4.42
CA ARG A 279 -7.33 -18.99 -3.95
C ARG A 279 -6.54 -17.90 -4.69
N GLY A 280 -7.16 -17.19 -5.62
CA GLY A 280 -6.53 -16.14 -6.41
C GLY A 280 -6.07 -14.98 -5.53
N LEU A 281 -5.00 -14.31 -5.93
CA LEU A 281 -4.51 -13.10 -5.26
C LEU A 281 -4.89 -11.82 -6.03
N ASN A 282 -4.87 -10.69 -5.33
CA ASN A 282 -5.08 -9.37 -5.89
C ASN A 282 -3.90 -8.44 -5.57
N ILE A 283 -4.03 -7.57 -4.56
CA ILE A 283 -2.96 -6.65 -4.18
C ILE A 283 -1.93 -7.40 -3.33
N ILE A 284 -0.65 -7.23 -3.63
CA ILE A 284 0.45 -7.82 -2.86
C ILE A 284 1.34 -6.68 -2.38
N ALA A 285 1.28 -6.40 -1.08
CA ALA A 285 1.99 -5.29 -0.46
C ALA A 285 3.23 -5.77 0.30
N GLY A 286 4.27 -4.94 0.32
CA GLY A 286 5.49 -5.25 1.08
C GLY A 286 6.33 -4.03 1.42
N ASP A 287 7.41 -4.31 2.13
CA ASP A 287 8.40 -3.31 2.56
C ASP A 287 9.60 -3.25 1.59
N PHE A 288 10.28 -2.11 1.55
CA PHE A 288 11.51 -1.86 0.79
C PHE A 288 11.38 -2.20 -0.69
N VAL A 289 10.26 -1.78 -1.28
CA VAL A 289 9.90 -2.07 -2.69
C VAL A 289 10.91 -1.50 -3.69
N GLY A 290 11.76 -0.56 -3.23
CA GLY A 290 12.92 -0.01 -3.92
C GLY A 290 14.12 -0.95 -4.04
N THR A 291 14.40 -1.67 -2.95
CA THR A 291 15.56 -2.57 -2.85
C THR A 291 15.19 -3.98 -3.31
N LEU A 292 13.95 -4.41 -3.08
CA LEU A 292 13.46 -5.75 -3.41
C LEU A 292 12.75 -5.77 -4.77
N PRO A 293 12.87 -6.85 -5.57
CA PRO A 293 12.20 -6.98 -6.86
C PRO A 293 10.70 -7.27 -6.74
N LEU A 294 10.01 -6.75 -5.72
CA LEU A 294 8.59 -7.00 -5.47
C LEU A 294 7.74 -6.61 -6.68
N CYS A 295 7.93 -5.40 -7.21
CA CYS A 295 7.11 -4.88 -8.31
C CYS A 295 7.18 -5.77 -9.56
N SER A 296 8.39 -6.11 -10.01
CA SER A 296 8.56 -6.92 -11.21
C SER A 296 7.98 -8.33 -11.05
N LEU A 297 8.15 -8.94 -9.86
CA LEU A 297 7.58 -10.25 -9.56
C LEU A 297 6.05 -10.21 -9.58
N VAL A 298 5.42 -9.28 -8.86
CA VAL A 298 3.96 -9.16 -8.80
C VAL A 298 3.37 -8.84 -10.18
N ILE A 299 3.95 -7.89 -10.93
CA ILE A 299 3.51 -7.57 -12.30
C ILE A 299 3.59 -8.80 -13.20
N SER A 300 4.65 -9.61 -13.08
CA SER A 300 4.85 -10.81 -13.89
C SER A 300 3.78 -11.89 -13.67
N LEU A 301 3.13 -11.92 -12.49
CA LEU A 301 2.06 -12.87 -12.19
C LEU A 301 0.85 -12.70 -13.12
N ASN A 302 0.60 -11.49 -13.62
CA ASN A 302 -0.48 -11.23 -14.59
C ASN A 302 -0.31 -12.02 -15.90
N ARG A 303 0.91 -12.47 -16.22
CA ARG A 303 1.17 -13.35 -17.39
C ARG A 303 0.57 -14.75 -17.23
N LYS A 304 0.17 -15.16 -16.03
CA LYS A 304 -0.46 -16.47 -15.79
C LYS A 304 -1.94 -16.49 -16.20
N LEU A 305 -2.65 -15.37 -16.05
CA LEU A 305 -4.04 -15.18 -16.54
C LEU A 305 -4.17 -15.39 -18.06
N VAL A 306 -3.10 -15.04 -18.77
CA VAL A 306 -2.93 -15.22 -20.21
C VAL A 306 -2.81 -16.70 -20.60
N GLN A 307 -2.10 -17.50 -19.81
CA GLN A 307 -1.78 -18.89 -20.11
C GLN A 307 -2.96 -19.82 -19.84
N GLU A 308 -3.69 -19.58 -18.75
CA GLU A 308 -4.89 -20.37 -18.39
C GLU A 308 -5.97 -20.26 -19.47
N ASN A 309 -6.25 -19.05 -19.96
CA ASN A 309 -7.22 -18.84 -21.03
C ASN A 309 -6.84 -19.48 -22.37
N GLY A 310 -5.53 -19.64 -22.67
CA GLY A 310 -5.07 -20.34 -23.87
C GLY A 310 -5.24 -21.87 -23.79
N SER A 311 -5.13 -22.44 -22.59
CA SER A 311 -5.33 -23.87 -22.37
C SER A 311 -6.79 -24.32 -22.39
N LEU A 312 -7.73 -23.41 -22.09
CA LEU A 312 -9.16 -23.65 -22.29
C LEU A 312 -9.53 -23.66 -23.78
N ILE A 313 -8.93 -22.79 -24.61
CA ILE A 313 -9.20 -22.76 -26.06
C ILE A 313 -8.69 -24.04 -26.75
N ASN A 314 -7.55 -24.60 -26.34
CA ASN A 314 -6.99 -25.83 -26.91
C ASN A 314 -7.65 -27.14 -26.42
N ARG A 315 -8.58 -27.09 -25.46
CA ARG A 315 -9.35 -28.27 -25.02
C ARG A 315 -10.65 -28.47 -25.81
N TRP A 316 -10.99 -27.55 -26.71
CA TRP A 316 -12.20 -27.59 -27.54
C TRP A 316 -11.91 -27.46 -29.04
N SER A 317 -10.66 -27.71 -29.44
CA SER A 317 -10.18 -27.80 -30.83
C SER A 317 -9.65 -29.20 -31.11
#